data_AF-A0A9X3D0E0-F1
#
_entry.id   AF-A0A9X3D0E0-F1
#
_cell.length_a   1.000
_cell.length_b   1.000
_cell.length_c   1.000
_cell.angle_alpha   90.00
_cell.angle_beta   90.00
_cell.angle_gamma   90.00
#
_symmetry.space_group_name_H-M   'P 1'
#
loop_
_entity.id
_entity.type
_entity.pdbx_description
1 polymer ?
#
loop_
_entity_poly.entity_id
_entity_poly.type
_entity_poly.pdbx_seq_one_letter_code
_entity_poly.pdbx_strand_id
1 'polypeptide(L)'
;ICPTCNQPISDTLLVSQNVADVMSIDDNIKHLKSQEKLFEFAIEQKKTNIKNIESNISILENTVSKLYRLSRVTRNDIFAIDGSVSESTIYKKVELNKTIEELEKVKTDIEETKEEFKQLSDVWKQYLADLNKLPENKFTNLDERKIKSLRDNFVSNLKVFGYRSSSDINKVMISKDTFMPTIENFDLKFDSSASDHIRRIWAFTIALVQTSNEMNGNHPGILIFDEPGQHSIVVEDMEAFLDSLKILAAKTQVIVGITIKETDTREVIFKKISEGCKGIIIKDRAFNKLS
;
A
#
# COMPACT_ATOMS: atom_id res chain seq x y z
N ILE A 1 24.07 -40.82 -1.76
CA ILE A 1 23.15 -39.65 -1.85
C ILE A 1 23.55 -38.86 -3.09
N CYS A 2 22.60 -38.49 -3.95
CA CYS A 2 22.86 -37.77 -5.19
C CYS A 2 23.35 -36.34 -4.90
N PRO A 3 24.49 -35.90 -5.44
CA PRO A 3 25.06 -34.58 -5.13
C PRO A 3 24.31 -33.41 -5.78
N THR A 4 23.27 -33.65 -6.59
CA THR A 4 22.53 -32.61 -7.30
C THR A 4 21.15 -32.33 -6.69
N CYS A 5 20.44 -33.37 -6.25
CA CYS A 5 19.10 -33.26 -5.65
C CYS A 5 19.03 -33.76 -4.20
N ASN A 6 20.16 -34.18 -3.62
CA ASN A 6 20.28 -34.70 -2.25
C ASN A 6 19.38 -35.90 -1.91
N GLN A 7 18.82 -36.59 -2.91
CA GLN A 7 18.03 -37.81 -2.68
C GLN A 7 18.93 -39.04 -2.45
N PRO A 8 18.51 -40.00 -1.60
CA PRO A 8 19.21 -41.27 -1.42
C PRO A 8 19.16 -42.07 -2.73
N ILE A 9 20.33 -42.50 -3.22
CA ILE A 9 20.41 -43.36 -4.40
C ILE A 9 20.18 -44.79 -3.90
N SER A 10 19.14 -45.44 -4.41
CA SER A 10 18.83 -46.83 -4.09
C SER A 10 19.81 -47.77 -4.80
N ASP A 11 20.47 -48.66 -4.06
CA ASP A 11 21.48 -49.63 -4.54
C ASP A 11 20.89 -50.85 -5.28
N THR A 12 19.61 -50.82 -5.64
CA THR A 12 18.91 -51.97 -6.26
C THR A 12 18.26 -51.56 -7.58
N LEU A 13 18.62 -52.25 -8.68
CA LEU A 13 18.04 -52.05 -10.03
C LEU A 13 16.56 -52.47 -10.13
N LEU A 14 16.05 -53.20 -9.13
CA LEU A 14 14.63 -53.55 -9.03
C LEU A 14 13.96 -52.56 -8.07
N VAL A 15 13.57 -51.42 -8.62
CA VAL A 15 12.75 -50.43 -7.92
C VAL A 15 11.41 -51.09 -7.62
N SER A 16 11.11 -51.32 -6.34
CA SER A 16 9.76 -51.57 -5.86
C SER A 16 8.86 -50.45 -6.41
N GLN A 17 7.96 -50.79 -7.32
CA GLN A 17 7.13 -49.85 -8.12
C GLN A 17 6.15 -48.98 -7.30
N ASN A 18 6.33 -48.83 -5.99
CA ASN A 18 5.36 -48.19 -5.09
C ASN A 18 5.99 -47.29 -4.03
N VAL A 19 7.07 -46.57 -4.37
CA VAL A 19 7.42 -45.33 -3.64
C VAL A 19 7.57 -44.23 -4.68
N ALA A 20 6.43 -43.77 -5.20
CA ALA A 20 6.41 -42.44 -5.78
C ALA A 20 6.75 -41.48 -4.64
N ASP A 21 7.87 -40.78 -4.74
CA ASP A 21 8.20 -39.67 -3.86
C ASP A 21 7.19 -38.56 -4.18
N VAL A 22 6.02 -38.63 -3.52
CA VAL A 22 4.91 -37.72 -3.77
C VAL A 22 5.32 -36.38 -3.20
N MET A 23 5.70 -35.45 -4.08
CA MET A 23 5.91 -34.05 -3.70
C MET A 23 4.69 -33.55 -2.91
N SER A 24 4.92 -32.78 -1.84
CA SER A 24 3.83 -32.07 -1.17
C SER A 24 3.05 -31.25 -2.20
N ILE A 25 1.74 -31.08 -1.99
CA ILE A 25 0.89 -30.27 -2.86
C ILE A 25 1.50 -28.87 -3.05
N ASP A 26 2.07 -28.30 -2.00
CA ASP A 26 2.74 -26.99 -2.04
C ASP A 26 4.02 -26.99 -2.89
N ASP A 27 4.83 -28.04 -2.79
CA ASP A 27 6.05 -28.18 -3.60
C ASP A 27 5.73 -28.43 -5.07
N ASN A 28 4.67 -29.19 -5.35
CA ASN A 28 4.19 -29.43 -6.70
C ASN A 28 3.65 -28.13 -7.32
N ILE A 29 2.88 -27.34 -6.56
CA ILE A 29 2.42 -26.00 -6.99
C ILE A 29 3.62 -25.09 -7.27
N LYS A 30 4.63 -25.08 -6.40
CA LYS A 30 5.84 -24.27 -6.59
C LYS A 30 6.63 -24.69 -7.83
N HIS A 31 6.75 -26.00 -8.05
CA HIS A 31 7.42 -26.56 -9.21
C HIS A 31 6.67 -26.23 -10.51
N LEU A 32 5.35 -26.41 -10.56
CA LEU A 32 4.52 -26.03 -11.71
C LEU A 32 4.60 -24.54 -12.01
N LYS A 33 4.56 -23.67 -10.99
CA LYS A 33 4.77 -22.21 -11.16
C LYS A 33 6.16 -21.86 -11.68
N SER A 34 7.20 -22.60 -11.27
CA SER A 34 8.54 -22.40 -11.83
C SER A 34 8.65 -22.85 -13.29
N GLN A 35 7.96 -23.94 -13.66
CA GLN A 35 7.89 -24.41 -15.04
C GLN A 35 7.11 -23.44 -15.93
N GLU A 36 5.99 -22.91 -15.45
CA GLU A 36 5.21 -21.87 -16.12
C GLU A 36 6.09 -20.66 -16.46
N LYS A 37 6.80 -20.11 -15.47
CA LYS A 37 7.72 -18.98 -15.69
C LYS A 37 8.84 -19.30 -16.68
N LEU A 38 9.37 -20.52 -16.67
CA LEU A 38 10.39 -20.95 -17.62
C LEU A 38 9.83 -20.97 -19.05
N PHE A 39 8.62 -21.50 -19.24
CA PHE A 39 7.95 -21.51 -20.53
C PHE A 39 7.57 -20.11 -21.01
N GLU A 40 7.09 -19.23 -20.12
CA GLU A 40 6.82 -17.82 -20.44
C GLU A 40 8.08 -17.12 -20.96
N PHE A 41 9.19 -17.24 -20.23
CA PHE A 41 10.48 -16.68 -20.64
C PHE A 41 10.95 -17.27 -21.98
N ALA A 42 10.83 -18.59 -22.17
CA ALA A 42 11.19 -19.23 -23.42
C ALA A 42 10.34 -18.73 -24.61
N ILE A 43 9.04 -18.52 -24.40
CA ILE A 43 8.14 -17.98 -25.42
C ILE A 43 8.52 -16.54 -25.78
N GLU A 44 8.77 -15.68 -24.80
CA GLU A 44 9.21 -14.30 -25.05
C GLU A 44 10.53 -14.23 -25.82
N GLN A 45 11.50 -15.06 -25.43
CA GLN A 45 12.77 -15.14 -26.13
C GLN A 45 12.59 -15.59 -27.58
N LYS A 46 11.73 -16.59 -27.83
CA LYS A 46 11.45 -17.06 -29.19
C LYS A 46 10.72 -16.01 -30.02
N LYS A 47 9.75 -15.28 -29.45
CA LYS A 47 9.08 -14.16 -30.11
C LYS A 47 10.07 -13.07 -30.53
N THR A 48 11.01 -12.73 -29.64
CA THR A 48 12.06 -11.74 -29.94
C THR A 48 12.98 -12.22 -31.05
N ASN A 49 13.38 -13.50 -31.02
CA ASN A 49 14.19 -14.09 -32.08
C ASN A 49 13.48 -14.10 -33.44
N ILE A 50 12.17 -14.41 -33.47
CA ILE A 50 11.37 -14.37 -34.70
C ILE A 50 11.38 -12.95 -35.28
N LYS A 51 11.09 -11.93 -34.47
CA LYS A 51 11.14 -10.52 -34.92
C LYS A 51 12.50 -10.13 -35.49
N ASN A 52 13.60 -10.56 -34.86
CA ASN A 52 14.95 -10.27 -35.35
C ASN A 52 15.22 -10.96 -36.70
N ILE A 53 14.78 -12.20 -36.87
CA ILE A 53 14.92 -12.95 -38.13
C ILE A 53 14.08 -12.29 -39.23
N GLU A 54 12.83 -11.93 -38.95
CA GLU A 54 11.95 -11.23 -39.90
C GLU A 54 12.55 -9.89 -40.36
N SER A 55 13.10 -9.11 -39.42
CA SER A 55 13.82 -7.88 -39.74
C SER A 55 15.03 -8.14 -40.65
N ASN A 56 15.81 -9.18 -40.36
CA ASN A 56 16.97 -9.54 -41.18
C ASN A 56 16.57 -9.98 -42.59
N ILE A 57 15.49 -10.76 -42.72
CA ILE A 57 14.94 -11.17 -44.02
C ILE A 57 14.57 -9.91 -44.83
N SER A 58 13.84 -8.97 -44.23
CA SER A 58 13.46 -7.73 -44.91
C SER A 58 14.67 -6.90 -45.39
N ILE A 59 15.73 -6.81 -44.59
CA ILE A 59 16.98 -6.12 -44.97
C ILE A 59 17.64 -6.83 -46.17
N LEU A 60 17.73 -8.16 -46.13
CA LEU A 60 18.33 -8.94 -47.21
C LEU A 60 17.53 -8.84 -48.51
N GLU A 61 16.19 -8.93 -48.46
CA GLU A 61 15.31 -8.77 -49.62
C GLU A 61 15.46 -7.39 -50.28
N ASN A 62 15.54 -6.34 -49.47
CA ASN A 62 15.79 -4.98 -49.95
C ASN A 62 17.17 -4.87 -50.62
N THR A 63 18.20 -5.49 -50.03
CA THR A 63 19.55 -5.49 -50.58
C THR A 63 19.62 -6.22 -51.92
N VAL A 64 18.98 -7.38 -52.02
CA VAL A 64 18.89 -8.16 -53.25
C VAL A 64 18.19 -7.34 -54.35
N SER A 65 17.08 -6.70 -54.03
CA SER A 65 16.34 -5.85 -54.96
C SER A 65 17.17 -4.66 -55.46
N LYS A 66 17.96 -4.01 -54.59
CA LYS A 66 18.90 -2.94 -54.97
C LYS A 66 19.98 -3.45 -55.92
N LEU A 67 20.59 -4.60 -55.63
CA LEU A 67 21.65 -5.20 -56.47
C LEU A 67 21.13 -5.60 -57.85
N TYR A 68 19.93 -6.18 -57.93
CA TYR A 68 19.29 -6.50 -59.22
C TYR A 68 19.01 -5.25 -60.04
N ARG A 69 18.51 -4.18 -59.41
CA ARG A 69 18.27 -2.90 -60.09
C ARG A 69 19.57 -2.27 -60.60
N LEU A 70 20.61 -2.28 -59.78
CA LEU A 70 21.93 -1.78 -60.17
C LEU A 70 22.52 -2.58 -61.34
N SER A 71 22.42 -3.91 -61.30
CA SER A 71 22.86 -4.80 -62.38
C SER A 71 22.15 -4.49 -63.70
N ARG A 72 20.82 -4.30 -63.66
CA ARG A 72 20.02 -3.93 -64.84
C ARG A 72 20.44 -2.58 -65.42
N VAL A 73 20.59 -1.56 -64.58
CA VAL A 73 20.99 -0.21 -65.00
C VAL A 73 22.42 -0.19 -65.55
N THR A 74 23.34 -0.91 -64.91
CA THR A 74 24.74 -1.05 -65.39
C THR A 74 24.79 -1.76 -66.74
N ARG A 75 23.94 -2.78 -66.95
CA ARG A 75 23.84 -3.46 -68.24
C ARG A 75 23.32 -2.52 -69.34
N ASN A 76 22.32 -1.69 -69.05
CA ASN A 76 21.83 -0.70 -70.00
C ASN A 76 22.92 0.31 -70.40
N ASP A 77 23.74 0.75 -69.43
CA ASP A 77 24.87 1.65 -69.68
C ASP A 77 25.91 1.06 -70.65
N ILE A 78 26.15 -0.26 -70.64
CA ILE A 78 27.07 -0.93 -71.57
C ILE A 78 26.57 -0.86 -73.03
N PHE A 79 25.26 -0.80 -73.23
CA PHE A 79 24.63 -0.71 -74.56
C PHE A 79 24.31 0.73 -74.98
N ALA A 80 24.68 1.73 -74.16
CA ALA A 80 24.42 3.12 -74.44
C ALA A 80 25.39 3.69 -75.49
N ILE A 81 24.94 4.68 -76.26
CA ILE A 81 25.74 5.35 -77.30
C ILE A 81 26.77 6.28 -76.64
N ASP A 82 27.98 6.32 -77.19
CA ASP A 82 29.08 7.20 -76.73
C ASP A 82 28.60 8.66 -76.59
N GLY A 83 28.73 9.22 -75.38
CA GLY A 83 28.37 10.59 -75.05
C GLY A 83 27.06 10.77 -74.27
N SER A 84 26.28 9.71 -74.06
CA SER A 84 25.09 9.74 -73.19
C SER A 84 25.46 9.67 -71.70
N VAL A 85 24.67 10.30 -70.83
CA VAL A 85 24.89 10.26 -69.37
C VAL A 85 24.58 8.86 -68.85
N SER A 86 25.53 8.26 -68.14
CA SER A 86 25.37 6.95 -67.50
C SER A 86 24.22 6.96 -66.49
N GLU A 87 23.24 6.07 -66.72
CA GLU A 87 22.06 5.88 -65.88
C GLU A 87 22.46 5.34 -64.49
N SER A 88 23.54 4.54 -64.40
CA SER A 88 24.05 4.05 -63.11
C SER A 88 24.64 5.15 -62.23
N THR A 89 25.21 6.20 -62.84
CA THR A 89 25.71 7.37 -62.11
C THR A 89 24.57 8.18 -61.51
N ILE A 90 23.48 8.37 -62.26
CA ILE A 90 22.26 9.03 -61.78
C ILE A 90 21.61 8.23 -60.65
N TYR A 91 21.49 6.91 -60.83
CA TYR A 91 20.94 6.02 -59.81
C TYR A 91 21.73 6.09 -58.48
N LYS A 92 23.07 6.00 -58.55
CA LYS A 92 23.93 6.14 -57.37
C LYS A 92 23.78 7.51 -56.69
N LYS A 93 23.64 8.58 -57.46
CA LYS A 93 23.39 9.93 -56.90
C LYS A 93 22.08 9.98 -56.12
N VAL A 94 21.00 9.40 -56.65
CA VAL A 94 19.71 9.32 -55.94
C VAL A 94 19.80 8.45 -54.68
N GLU A 95 20.51 7.33 -54.74
CA GLU A 95 20.72 6.46 -53.57
C GLU A 95 21.53 7.16 -52.47
N LEU A 96 22.59 7.89 -52.84
CA LEU A 96 23.39 8.68 -51.90
C LEU A 96 22.56 9.80 -51.26
N ASN A 97 21.75 10.52 -52.04
CA ASN A 97 20.87 11.55 -51.49
C ASN A 97 19.86 10.97 -50.49
N LYS A 98 19.26 9.82 -50.80
CA LYS A 98 18.36 9.12 -49.87
C LYS A 98 19.09 8.72 -48.58
N THR A 99 20.32 8.23 -48.71
CA THR A 99 21.15 7.85 -47.55
C THR A 99 21.47 9.07 -46.68
N ILE A 100 21.74 10.23 -47.30
CA ILE A 100 21.96 11.50 -46.59
C ILE A 100 20.69 11.89 -45.83
N GLU A 101 19.52 11.88 -46.47
CA GLU A 101 18.24 12.18 -45.80
C GLU A 101 17.94 11.23 -44.63
N GLU A 102 18.24 9.94 -44.78
CA GLU A 102 18.10 8.95 -43.70
C GLU A 102 19.05 9.25 -42.52
N LEU A 103 20.31 9.59 -42.81
CA LEU A 103 21.29 9.96 -41.78
C LEU A 103 20.95 11.28 -41.07
N GLU A 104 20.38 12.25 -41.78
CA GLU A 104 19.91 13.51 -41.19
C GLU A 104 18.73 13.29 -40.23
N LYS A 105 17.81 12.37 -40.56
CA LYS A 105 16.74 11.96 -39.65
C LYS A 105 17.31 11.31 -38.39
N VAL A 106 18.18 10.32 -38.54
CA VAL A 106 18.82 9.64 -37.40
C VAL A 106 19.56 10.63 -36.51
N LYS A 107 20.24 11.63 -37.10
CA LYS A 107 20.90 12.69 -36.33
C LYS A 107 19.90 13.52 -35.52
N THR A 108 18.75 13.84 -36.09
CA THR A 108 17.69 14.59 -35.40
C THR A 108 17.11 13.77 -34.26
N ASP A 109 16.79 12.49 -34.51
CA ASP A 109 16.26 11.57 -33.50
C ASP A 109 17.24 11.39 -32.32
N ILE A 110 18.55 11.36 -32.58
CA ILE A 110 19.59 11.29 -31.54
C ILE A 110 19.59 12.54 -30.66
N GLU A 111 19.51 13.73 -31.25
CA GLU A 111 19.48 14.97 -30.47
C GLU A 111 18.18 15.09 -29.65
N GLU A 112 17.03 14.68 -30.20
CA GLU A 112 15.76 14.62 -29.48
C GLU A 112 15.83 13.64 -28.30
N THR A 113 16.29 12.40 -28.56
CA THR A 113 16.45 11.37 -27.51
C THR A 113 17.40 11.83 -26.39
N LYS A 114 18.47 12.53 -26.75
CA LYS A 114 19.44 13.05 -25.79
C LYS A 114 18.84 14.15 -24.91
N GLU A 115 18.01 15.03 -25.48
CA GLU A 115 17.30 16.05 -24.72
C GLU A 115 16.27 15.42 -23.77
N GLU A 116 15.50 14.43 -24.25
CA GLU A 116 14.58 13.65 -23.40
C GLU A 116 15.31 12.95 -22.25
N PHE A 117 16.46 12.31 -22.54
CA PHE A 117 17.28 11.66 -21.52
C PHE A 117 17.78 12.65 -20.47
N LYS A 118 18.15 13.86 -20.88
CA LYS A 118 18.58 14.91 -19.96
C LYS A 118 17.43 15.37 -19.06
N GLN A 119 16.24 15.56 -19.60
CA GLN A 119 15.04 15.89 -18.83
C GLN A 119 14.72 14.79 -17.81
N LEU A 120 14.74 13.52 -18.24
CA LEU A 120 14.54 12.38 -17.35
C LEU A 120 15.61 12.30 -16.25
N SER A 121 16.86 12.59 -16.57
CA SER A 121 17.96 12.64 -15.59
C SER A 121 17.72 13.72 -14.53
N ASP A 122 17.24 14.90 -14.93
CA ASP A 122 16.97 15.98 -13.99
C ASP A 122 15.76 15.69 -13.10
N VAL A 123 14.69 15.11 -13.66
CA VAL A 123 13.55 14.59 -12.88
C VAL A 123 14.00 13.51 -11.90
N TRP A 124 14.86 12.59 -12.33
CA TRP A 124 15.40 11.54 -11.46
C TRP A 124 16.21 12.11 -10.29
N LYS A 125 17.04 13.14 -10.53
CA LYS A 125 17.76 13.84 -9.46
C LYS A 125 16.80 14.49 -8.45
N GLN A 126 15.70 15.09 -8.93
CA GLN A 126 14.68 15.65 -8.05
C GLN A 126 14.05 14.57 -7.17
N TYR A 127 13.68 13.42 -7.75
CA TYR A 127 13.13 12.30 -6.97
C TYR A 127 14.12 11.73 -5.96
N LEU A 128 15.41 11.63 -6.28
CA LEU A 128 16.42 11.24 -5.30
C LEU A 128 16.54 12.26 -4.16
N ALA A 129 16.50 13.55 -4.47
CA ALA A 129 16.52 14.61 -3.46
C ALA A 129 15.28 14.55 -2.55
N ASP A 130 14.10 14.30 -3.12
CA ASP A 130 12.86 14.18 -2.35
C ASP A 130 12.81 12.89 -1.52
N LEU A 131 13.33 11.78 -2.05
CA LEU A 131 13.49 10.54 -1.30
C LEU A 131 14.40 10.74 -0.07
N ASN A 132 15.51 11.47 -0.23
CA ASN A 132 16.40 11.78 0.88
C ASN A 132 15.79 12.73 1.93
N LYS A 133 14.75 13.49 1.58
CA LYS A 133 13.99 14.31 2.54
C LYS A 133 12.99 13.49 3.34
N LEU A 134 12.62 12.30 2.87
CA LEU A 134 11.71 11.43 3.62
C LEU A 134 12.43 10.89 4.85
N PRO A 135 11.77 10.90 6.03
CA PRO A 135 12.38 10.37 7.24
C PRO A 135 12.55 8.84 7.14
N GLU A 136 13.70 8.33 7.59
CA GLU A 136 14.01 6.88 7.59
C GLU A 136 12.99 6.08 8.41
N ASN A 137 12.57 6.66 9.54
CA ASN A 137 11.42 6.20 10.28
C ASN A 137 10.21 6.88 9.66
N LYS A 138 9.26 6.12 9.09
CA LYS A 138 8.03 6.55 8.38
C LYS A 138 7.17 7.66 9.04
N PHE A 139 7.58 8.19 10.19
CA PHE A 139 6.95 9.21 11.00
C PHE A 139 7.78 10.50 10.97
N THR A 140 7.10 11.63 10.79
CA THR A 140 7.72 12.93 11.05
C THR A 140 7.83 13.19 12.56
N ASN A 141 8.65 14.17 12.96
CA ASN A 141 8.72 14.62 14.36
C ASN A 141 7.34 15.04 14.92
N LEU A 142 6.44 15.54 14.07
CA LEU A 142 5.07 15.88 14.47
C LEU A 142 4.23 14.63 14.72
N ASP A 143 4.40 13.58 13.92
CA ASP A 143 3.66 12.33 14.09
C ASP A 143 4.09 11.62 15.37
N GLU A 144 5.38 11.61 15.69
CA GLU A 144 5.86 11.06 16.97
C GLU A 144 5.29 11.82 18.17
N ARG A 145 5.16 13.15 18.07
CA ARG A 145 4.50 13.96 19.10
C ARG A 145 3.02 13.64 19.24
N LYS A 146 2.29 13.43 18.14
CA LYS A 146 0.87 13.04 18.17
C LYS A 146 0.68 11.68 18.83
N ILE A 147 1.50 10.69 18.47
CA ILE A 147 1.45 9.35 19.07
C ILE A 147 1.75 9.42 20.57
N LYS A 148 2.72 10.25 20.97
CA LYS A 148 3.03 10.47 22.39
C LYS A 148 1.87 11.14 23.14
N SER A 149 1.29 12.21 22.61
CA SER A 149 0.11 12.87 23.21
C SER A 149 -1.07 11.89 23.33
N LEU A 150 -1.31 11.06 22.31
CA LEU A 150 -2.34 10.02 22.36
C LEU A 150 -2.09 9.02 23.48
N ARG A 151 -0.84 8.54 23.64
CA ARG A 151 -0.46 7.65 24.74
C ARG A 151 -0.72 8.31 26.09
N ASP A 152 -0.25 9.54 26.27
CA ASP A 152 -0.30 10.26 27.54
C ASP A 152 -1.77 10.52 27.95
N ASN A 153 -2.61 10.95 27.00
CA ASN A 153 -4.05 11.13 27.19
C ASN A 153 -4.76 9.80 27.49
N PHE A 154 -4.42 8.72 26.77
CA PHE A 154 -4.99 7.40 27.02
C PHE A 154 -4.66 6.88 28.42
N VAL A 155 -3.40 6.98 28.84
CA VAL A 155 -2.94 6.58 30.18
C VAL A 155 -3.60 7.41 31.27
N SER A 156 -3.77 8.71 31.05
CA SER A 156 -4.49 9.60 31.97
C SER A 156 -5.95 9.16 32.14
N ASN A 157 -6.67 8.94 31.04
CA ASN A 157 -8.07 8.51 31.06
C ASN A 157 -8.25 7.13 31.70
N LEU A 158 -7.36 6.18 31.44
CA LEU A 158 -7.40 4.87 32.10
C LEU A 158 -7.28 4.96 33.62
N LYS A 159 -6.44 5.87 34.14
CA LYS A 159 -6.31 6.11 35.58
C LYS A 159 -7.59 6.73 36.16
N VAL A 160 -8.21 7.67 35.44
CA VAL A 160 -9.46 8.32 35.86
C VAL A 160 -10.62 7.32 35.92
N PHE A 161 -10.72 6.40 34.97
CA PHE A 161 -11.82 5.43 34.89
C PHE A 161 -11.61 4.17 35.74
N GLY A 162 -10.59 4.16 36.62
CA GLY A 162 -10.42 3.09 37.59
C GLY A 162 -9.99 1.75 36.98
N TYR A 163 -9.16 1.75 35.92
CA TYR A 163 -8.60 0.52 35.35
C TYR A 163 -7.70 -0.20 36.37
N ARG A 164 -8.13 -1.38 36.85
CA ARG A 164 -7.48 -2.12 37.96
C ARG A 164 -6.62 -3.31 37.52
N SER A 165 -6.77 -3.76 36.27
CA SER A 165 -6.28 -5.08 35.83
C SER A 165 -4.84 -5.13 35.30
N SER A 166 -4.06 -4.05 35.35
CA SER A 166 -2.63 -4.13 35.05
C SER A 166 -1.78 -3.36 36.05
N SER A 167 -0.79 -4.04 36.62
CA SER A 167 0.18 -3.49 37.56
C SER A 167 1.08 -2.41 36.94
N ASP A 168 1.01 -2.20 35.62
CA ASP A 168 1.90 -1.34 34.86
C ASP A 168 1.16 -0.52 33.78
N ILE A 169 0.15 0.27 34.15
CA ILE A 169 -0.54 1.21 33.23
C ILE A 169 0.46 2.14 32.51
N ASN A 170 1.59 2.46 33.16
CA ASN A 170 2.64 3.30 32.56
C ASN A 170 3.43 2.59 31.43
N LYS A 171 3.40 1.25 31.33
CA LYS A 171 4.03 0.48 30.23
C LYS A 171 3.19 0.44 28.97
N VAL A 172 1.96 0.95 29.00
CA VAL A 172 1.11 1.03 27.80
C VAL A 172 1.82 1.86 26.74
N MET A 173 1.91 1.31 25.54
CA MET A 173 2.42 1.96 24.34
C MET A 173 1.34 2.00 23.27
N ILE A 174 1.46 2.91 22.31
CA ILE A 174 0.66 2.87 21.08
C ILE A 174 1.56 2.27 20.00
N SER A 175 1.11 1.18 19.39
CA SER A 175 1.83 0.55 18.28
C SER A 175 1.99 1.55 17.12
N LYS A 176 3.21 1.69 16.60
CA LYS A 176 3.47 2.53 15.43
C LYS A 176 2.87 1.94 14.14
N ASP A 177 2.63 0.63 14.09
CA ASP A 177 2.09 -0.03 12.89
C ASP A 177 0.56 -0.08 12.88
N THR A 178 -0.07 -0.36 14.03
CA THR A 178 -1.53 -0.54 14.13
C THR A 178 -2.25 0.63 14.79
N PHE A 179 -1.51 1.56 15.41
CA PHE A 179 -2.04 2.68 16.21
C PHE A 179 -2.96 2.26 17.36
N MET A 180 -2.91 0.98 17.74
CA MET A 180 -3.67 0.42 18.85
C MET A 180 -2.83 0.41 20.13
N PRO A 181 -3.46 0.53 21.30
CA PRO A 181 -2.77 0.41 22.57
C PRO A 181 -2.30 -1.03 22.83
N THR A 182 -1.03 -1.18 23.19
CA THR A 182 -0.36 -2.45 23.50
C THR A 182 0.37 -2.37 24.83
N ILE A 183 0.55 -3.51 25.50
CA ILE A 183 1.44 -3.66 26.67
C ILE A 183 2.47 -4.73 26.30
N GLU A 184 3.75 -4.40 26.40
CA GLU A 184 4.85 -5.36 26.11
C GLU A 184 4.69 -6.06 24.74
N ASN A 185 4.18 -5.32 23.73
CA ASN A 185 3.86 -5.78 22.37
C ASN A 185 2.69 -6.77 22.25
N PHE A 186 1.97 -7.06 23.33
CA PHE A 186 0.69 -7.77 23.28
C PHE A 186 -0.48 -6.80 23.14
N ASP A 187 -1.47 -7.20 22.33
CA ASP A 187 -2.72 -6.45 22.22
C ASP A 187 -3.49 -6.57 23.54
N LEU A 188 -3.88 -5.42 24.10
CA LEU A 188 -4.63 -5.30 25.36
C LEU A 188 -6.00 -6.02 25.34
N LYS A 189 -6.39 -6.60 24.21
CA LYS A 189 -7.67 -7.31 24.03
C LYS A 189 -7.81 -8.59 24.84
N PHE A 190 -6.72 -9.30 25.17
CA PHE A 190 -6.81 -10.71 25.56
C PHE A 190 -6.81 -11.02 27.06
N ASP A 191 -6.52 -10.06 27.94
CA ASP A 191 -6.22 -10.38 29.36
C ASP A 191 -6.95 -9.49 30.38
N SER A 192 -8.16 -9.02 30.06
CA SER A 192 -8.90 -8.06 30.91
C SER A 192 -10.34 -8.48 31.20
N SER A 193 -10.85 -8.08 32.37
CA SER A 193 -12.27 -8.20 32.71
C SER A 193 -13.18 -7.49 31.68
N ALA A 194 -14.44 -7.92 31.56
CA ALA A 194 -15.41 -7.32 30.64
C ALA A 194 -15.66 -5.82 30.91
N SER A 195 -15.60 -5.40 32.18
CA SER A 195 -15.75 -3.98 32.56
C SER A 195 -14.51 -3.17 32.17
N ASP A 196 -13.31 -3.74 32.28
CA ASP A 196 -12.07 -3.10 31.82
C ASP A 196 -12.00 -2.95 30.31
N HIS A 197 -12.56 -3.90 29.56
CA HIS A 197 -12.68 -3.77 28.11
C HIS A 197 -13.45 -2.50 27.72
N ILE A 198 -14.59 -2.23 28.37
CA ILE A 198 -15.36 -1.00 28.14
C ILE A 198 -14.56 0.24 28.56
N ARG A 199 -13.94 0.23 29.74
CA ARG A 199 -13.11 1.36 30.21
C ARG A 199 -12.00 1.72 29.22
N ARG A 200 -11.39 0.73 28.56
CA ARG A 200 -10.41 0.98 27.50
C ARG A 200 -11.03 1.64 26.28
N ILE A 201 -12.20 1.20 25.84
CA ILE A 201 -12.90 1.81 24.71
C ILE A 201 -13.18 3.27 25.02
N TRP A 202 -13.68 3.59 26.21
CA TRP A 202 -13.88 4.97 26.66
C TRP A 202 -12.60 5.77 26.69
N ALA A 203 -11.55 5.24 27.34
CA ALA A 203 -10.28 5.93 27.46
C ALA A 203 -9.65 6.22 26.09
N PHE A 204 -9.73 5.27 25.17
CA PHE A 204 -9.16 5.41 23.82
C PHE A 204 -9.96 6.39 22.96
N THR A 205 -11.28 6.25 22.94
CA THR A 205 -12.16 7.14 22.17
C THR A 205 -12.05 8.59 22.65
N ILE A 206 -12.03 8.83 23.96
CA ILE A 206 -11.83 10.18 24.52
C ILE A 206 -10.42 10.69 24.23
N ALA A 207 -9.39 9.85 24.36
CA ALA A 207 -8.01 10.25 24.09
C ALA A 207 -7.79 10.66 22.63
N LEU A 208 -8.48 10.04 21.67
CA LEU A 208 -8.45 10.46 20.26
C LEU A 208 -8.96 11.89 20.09
N VAL A 209 -10.10 12.23 20.71
CA VAL A 209 -10.66 13.58 20.64
C VAL A 209 -9.76 14.60 21.32
N GLN A 210 -9.26 14.28 22.52
CA GLN A 210 -8.33 15.15 23.27
C GLN A 210 -7.07 15.44 22.46
N THR A 211 -6.43 14.40 21.92
CA THR A 211 -5.23 14.52 21.08
C THR A 211 -5.51 15.34 19.83
N SER A 212 -6.68 15.14 19.20
CA SER A 212 -7.08 15.94 18.05
C SER A 212 -7.29 17.41 18.41
N ASN A 213 -7.87 17.70 19.57
CA ASN A 213 -8.09 19.07 20.05
C ASN A 213 -6.78 19.78 20.45
N GLU A 214 -5.77 19.03 20.90
CA GLU A 214 -4.45 19.56 21.26
C GLU A 214 -3.54 19.79 20.04
N MET A 215 -3.54 18.83 19.10
CA MET A 215 -2.60 18.80 17.98
C MET A 215 -3.21 19.25 16.65
N ASN A 216 -4.39 19.88 16.67
CA ASN A 216 -5.18 20.26 15.50
C ASN A 216 -5.35 19.09 14.50
N GLY A 217 -5.84 17.97 15.01
CA GLY A 217 -6.17 16.79 14.21
C GLY A 217 -7.47 16.92 13.42
N ASN A 218 -7.80 15.89 12.66
CA ASN A 218 -8.95 15.86 11.75
C ASN A 218 -10.23 15.29 12.37
N HIS A 219 -10.34 15.24 13.71
CA HIS A 219 -11.53 14.69 14.35
C HIS A 219 -12.77 15.55 14.03
N PRO A 220 -13.93 14.96 13.69
CA PRO A 220 -15.13 15.68 13.23
C PRO A 220 -15.81 16.54 14.31
N GLY A 221 -15.27 16.57 15.54
CA GLY A 221 -15.83 17.35 16.64
C GLY A 221 -17.13 16.79 17.22
N ILE A 222 -17.51 15.55 16.89
CA ILE A 222 -18.71 14.88 17.41
C ILE A 222 -18.31 13.51 17.98
N LEU A 223 -18.82 13.18 19.17
CA LEU A 223 -18.63 11.90 19.85
C LEU A 223 -19.98 11.34 20.28
N ILE A 224 -20.26 10.08 19.95
CA ILE A 224 -21.53 9.42 20.26
C ILE A 224 -21.22 8.12 21.01
N PHE A 225 -21.82 7.96 22.19
CA PHE A 225 -21.80 6.71 22.95
C PHE A 225 -23.22 6.15 23.04
N ASP A 226 -23.38 4.89 22.66
CA ASP A 226 -24.61 4.14 22.82
C ASP A 226 -24.40 3.07 23.89
N GLU A 227 -25.22 3.10 24.93
CA GLU A 227 -25.17 2.21 26.10
C GLU A 227 -23.76 1.99 26.68
N PRO A 228 -23.04 3.05 27.09
CA PRO A 228 -21.70 2.90 27.64
C PRO A 228 -21.66 1.98 28.88
N GLY A 229 -22.75 1.85 29.65
CA GLY A 229 -22.81 1.11 30.92
C GLY A 229 -23.09 -0.41 30.85
N GLN A 230 -22.94 -1.09 29.71
CA GLN A 230 -23.53 -2.42 29.49
C GLN A 230 -22.97 -3.59 30.35
N HIS A 231 -21.76 -3.49 30.94
CA HIS A 231 -21.09 -4.59 31.66
C HIS A 231 -20.86 -4.37 33.17
N SER A 232 -21.91 -4.02 33.93
CA SER A 232 -21.85 -3.89 35.41
C SER A 232 -20.72 -2.97 35.88
N ILE A 233 -20.70 -1.75 35.35
CA ILE A 233 -19.70 -0.74 35.69
C ILE A 233 -20.09 -0.09 37.02
N VAL A 234 -19.09 0.16 37.86
CA VAL A 234 -19.32 0.79 39.17
C VAL A 234 -19.76 2.25 38.97
N VAL A 235 -20.66 2.73 39.82
CA VAL A 235 -21.28 4.07 39.70
C VAL A 235 -20.22 5.19 39.74
N GLU A 236 -19.15 5.03 40.53
CA GLU A 236 -18.06 6.02 40.62
C GLU A 236 -17.29 6.14 39.30
N ASP A 237 -17.04 5.03 38.61
CA ASP A 237 -16.34 5.03 37.32
C ASP A 237 -17.21 5.69 36.23
N MET A 238 -18.53 5.45 36.29
CA MET A 238 -19.51 6.11 35.41
C MET A 238 -19.57 7.62 35.67
N GLU A 239 -19.52 8.07 36.93
CA GLU A 239 -19.47 9.49 37.26
C GLU A 239 -18.20 10.15 36.70
N ALA A 240 -17.03 9.51 36.89
CA ALA A 240 -15.75 9.99 36.36
C ALA A 240 -15.73 10.07 34.82
N PHE A 241 -16.36 9.10 34.16
CA PHE A 241 -16.56 9.11 32.71
C PHE A 241 -17.43 10.30 32.26
N LEU A 242 -18.58 10.52 32.89
CA LEU A 242 -19.47 11.63 32.56
C LEU A 242 -18.81 13.00 32.82
N ASP A 243 -18.01 13.12 33.88
CA ASP A 243 -17.24 14.34 34.15
C ASP A 243 -16.19 14.64 33.09
N SER A 244 -15.51 13.60 32.61
CA SER A 244 -14.55 13.73 31.50
C SER A 244 -15.25 14.19 30.22
N LEU A 245 -16.45 13.68 29.93
CA LEU A 245 -17.26 14.11 28.79
C LEU A 245 -17.73 15.56 28.92
N LYS A 246 -18.09 16.01 30.13
CA LYS A 246 -18.49 17.40 30.40
C LYS A 246 -17.36 18.39 30.09
N ILE A 247 -16.12 18.03 30.43
CA ILE A 247 -14.94 18.84 30.09
C ILE A 247 -14.74 18.88 28.57
N LEU A 248 -14.89 17.73 27.90
CA LEU A 248 -14.74 17.62 26.44
C LEU A 248 -15.83 18.40 25.68
N ALA A 249 -17.03 18.50 26.26
CA ALA A 249 -18.19 19.19 25.69
C ALA A 249 -17.94 20.67 25.38
N ALA A 250 -16.90 21.29 25.96
CA ALA A 250 -16.52 22.66 25.68
C ALA A 250 -16.05 22.90 24.23
N LYS A 251 -15.46 21.88 23.58
CA LYS A 251 -14.91 21.96 22.23
C LYS A 251 -15.49 20.92 21.26
N THR A 252 -16.25 19.96 21.74
CA THR A 252 -16.73 18.81 20.97
C THR A 252 -18.17 18.51 21.35
N GLN A 253 -19.04 18.23 20.38
CA GLN A 253 -20.40 17.79 20.67
C GLN A 253 -20.38 16.33 21.14
N VAL A 254 -20.91 16.06 22.33
CA VAL A 254 -21.01 14.71 22.89
C VAL A 254 -22.47 14.32 23.03
N ILE A 255 -22.83 13.13 22.54
CA ILE A 255 -24.17 12.54 22.65
C ILE A 255 -24.02 11.19 23.35
N VAL A 256 -24.82 10.95 24.37
CA VAL A 256 -24.79 9.69 25.13
C VAL A 256 -26.21 9.14 25.25
N GLY A 257 -26.43 7.91 24.79
CA GLY A 257 -27.63 7.11 25.06
C GLY A 257 -27.36 6.15 26.21
N ILE A 258 -28.16 6.20 27.28
CA ILE A 258 -28.02 5.30 28.44
C ILE A 258 -29.40 4.82 28.87
N THR A 259 -29.54 3.51 29.06
CA THR A 259 -30.70 2.93 29.74
C THR A 259 -30.48 2.96 31.26
N ILE A 260 -31.29 3.75 31.96
CA ILE A 260 -31.21 3.89 33.41
C ILE A 260 -31.95 2.72 34.08
N LYS A 261 -31.21 1.74 34.62
CA LYS A 261 -31.78 0.59 35.35
C LYS A 261 -31.69 0.73 36.87
N GLU A 262 -30.62 1.35 37.38
CA GLU A 262 -30.30 1.43 38.81
C GLU A 262 -30.63 2.81 39.40
N THR A 263 -31.05 2.83 40.66
CA THR A 263 -31.46 4.06 41.38
C THR A 263 -30.29 5.03 41.58
N ASP A 264 -29.10 4.52 41.88
CA ASP A 264 -27.92 5.37 42.16
C ASP A 264 -27.37 6.01 40.88
N THR A 265 -27.29 5.24 39.79
CA THR A 265 -26.91 5.74 38.45
C THR A 265 -27.90 6.79 37.95
N ARG A 266 -29.19 6.66 38.32
CA ARG A 266 -30.21 7.67 38.03
C ARG A 266 -29.87 8.99 38.70
N GLU A 267 -29.60 8.99 39.99
CA GLU A 267 -29.30 10.22 40.75
C GLU A 267 -28.10 10.97 40.17
N VAL A 268 -27.03 10.25 39.82
CA VAL A 268 -25.84 10.84 39.17
C VAL A 268 -26.19 11.50 37.84
N ILE A 269 -26.92 10.82 36.95
CA ILE A 269 -27.29 11.37 35.64
C ILE A 269 -28.20 12.59 35.80
N PHE A 270 -29.20 12.53 36.68
CA PHE A 270 -30.12 13.65 36.92
C PHE A 270 -29.38 14.85 37.52
N LYS A 271 -28.41 14.63 38.40
CA LYS A 271 -27.51 15.67 38.93
C LYS A 271 -26.67 16.30 37.82
N LYS A 272 -26.08 15.53 36.92
CA LYS A 272 -25.30 16.11 35.80
C LYS A 272 -26.17 16.90 34.83
N ILE A 273 -27.42 16.48 34.60
CA ILE A 273 -28.40 17.24 33.81
C ILE A 273 -28.74 18.58 34.49
N SER A 274 -28.97 18.60 35.80
CA SER A 274 -29.26 19.84 36.52
C SER A 274 -28.06 20.80 36.60
N GLU A 275 -26.84 20.28 36.51
CA GLU A 275 -25.59 21.05 36.47
C GLU A 275 -25.21 21.59 35.07
N GLY A 276 -26.11 21.53 34.09
CA GLY A 276 -25.96 22.20 32.78
C GLY A 276 -25.87 21.29 31.56
N CYS A 277 -25.94 19.96 31.72
CA CYS A 277 -26.04 19.04 30.57
C CYS A 277 -27.47 19.01 30.02
N LYS A 278 -27.64 19.08 28.69
CA LYS A 278 -28.97 18.94 28.06
C LYS A 278 -29.38 17.47 28.08
N GLY A 279 -30.42 17.13 28.85
CA GLY A 279 -30.95 15.76 28.95
C GLY A 279 -32.32 15.62 28.29
N ILE A 280 -32.51 14.56 27.50
CA ILE A 280 -33.83 14.16 26.98
C ILE A 280 -34.22 12.87 27.70
N ILE A 281 -35.27 12.93 28.51
CA ILE A 281 -35.76 11.77 29.26
C ILE A 281 -36.87 11.12 28.43
N ILE A 282 -36.61 9.91 27.93
CA ILE A 282 -37.58 9.12 27.19
C ILE A 282 -38.19 8.10 28.16
N LYS A 283 -39.47 8.28 28.52
CA LYS A 283 -40.18 7.39 29.47
C LYS A 283 -40.75 6.13 28.81
N ASP A 284 -41.18 6.26 27.54
CA ASP A 284 -41.77 5.18 26.73
C ASP A 284 -40.84 4.83 25.54
N ARG A 285 -41.38 4.30 24.44
CA ARG A 285 -40.57 4.07 23.23
C ARG A 285 -40.24 5.40 22.55
N ALA A 286 -38.96 5.59 22.18
CA ALA A 286 -38.51 6.75 21.42
C ALA A 286 -39.23 6.90 20.07
N PHE A 287 -39.63 5.76 19.49
CA PHE A 287 -40.42 5.70 18.26
C PHE A 287 -41.74 4.99 18.53
N ASN A 288 -42.82 5.76 18.47
CA ASN A 288 -44.18 5.22 18.50
C ASN A 288 -44.69 5.08 17.07
N LYS A 289 -45.48 4.04 16.81
CA LYS A 289 -46.22 3.95 15.54
C LYS A 289 -47.13 5.16 15.45
N LEU A 290 -47.00 5.95 14.38
CA LEU A 290 -48.02 6.92 14.00
C LEU A 290 -49.31 6.13 13.75
N SER A 291 -50.26 6.27 14.67
CA SER A 291 -51.63 5.78 14.54
C SER A 291 -52.40 6.61 13.52
#